data_AF-W1YGM5-F1
#
_entry.id   AF-W1YGM5-F1
#
_cell.length_a   1.000
_cell.length_b   1.000
_cell.length_c   1.000
_cell.angle_alpha   90.00
_cell.angle_beta   90.00
_cell.angle_gamma   90.00
#
_symmetry.space_group_name_H-M   'P 1'
#
loop_
_entity.id
_entity.type
_entity.pdbx_description
1 polymer ?
#
loop_
_entity_poly.entity_id
_entity_poly.type
_entity_poly.pdbx_seq_one_letter_code
_entity_poly.pdbx_strand_id
1 'polypeptide(L)'
;MPPVKVAALEYNLPVFQPVTLRDEQVQAELEALQPDVVVVIAYGKILPPWLIRLPQYGCINVHASILPKYRGAAPIHYAILNGDTKTGVTIMHMDDGLDTGDIIDIVETDILPGETTGQLFERMAV
;
A
#
# COMPACT_ATOMS: atom_id res chain seq x y z
N MET A 1 -10.13 -3.17 -16.75
CA MET A 1 -9.40 -1.94 -16.35
C MET A 1 -9.38 -1.90 -14.83
N PRO A 2 -8.22 -1.72 -14.16
CA PRO A 2 -8.18 -1.68 -12.69
C PRO A 2 -9.05 -0.54 -12.13
N PRO A 3 -9.71 -0.68 -10.96
CA PRO A 3 -10.54 0.37 -10.36
C PRO A 3 -9.80 1.71 -10.19
N VAL A 4 -8.53 1.68 -9.77
CA VAL A 4 -7.68 2.88 -9.64
C VAL A 4 -7.52 3.62 -10.97
N LYS A 5 -7.41 2.89 -12.10
CA LYS A 5 -7.33 3.51 -13.42
C LYS A 5 -8.66 4.14 -13.83
N VAL A 6 -9.80 3.48 -13.53
CA VAL A 6 -11.13 4.05 -13.80
C VAL A 6 -11.26 5.40 -13.10
N ALA A 7 -11.01 5.42 -11.78
CA ALA A 7 -11.10 6.63 -10.96
C ALA A 7 -10.13 7.74 -11.44
N ALA A 8 -8.87 7.41 -11.72
CA ALA A 8 -7.89 8.39 -12.19
C ALA A 8 -8.34 9.11 -13.48
N LEU A 9 -8.94 8.37 -14.42
CA LEU A 9 -9.46 8.94 -15.66
C LEU A 9 -10.68 9.85 -15.42
N GLU A 10 -11.55 9.54 -14.46
CA GLU A 10 -12.67 10.41 -14.06
C GLU A 10 -12.18 11.76 -13.51
N TYR A 11 -11.04 11.77 -12.82
CA TYR A 11 -10.41 12.98 -12.29
C TYR A 11 -9.43 13.65 -13.26
N ASN A 12 -9.31 13.18 -14.51
CA ASN A 12 -8.34 13.66 -15.50
C ASN A 12 -6.88 13.61 -15.02
N LEU A 13 -6.54 12.62 -14.21
CA LEU A 13 -5.17 12.39 -13.75
C LEU A 13 -4.38 11.55 -14.77
N PRO A 14 -3.08 11.82 -14.95
CA PRO A 14 -2.23 10.99 -15.79
C PRO A 14 -2.14 9.57 -15.22
N VAL A 15 -2.21 8.56 -16.10
CA VAL A 15 -2.17 7.15 -15.72
C VAL A 15 -0.95 6.47 -16.33
N PHE A 16 -0.07 5.97 -15.47
CA PHE A 16 1.11 5.20 -15.86
C PHE A 16 0.86 3.71 -15.54
N GLN A 17 1.10 2.82 -16.52
CA GLN A 17 0.95 1.37 -16.34
C GLN A 17 2.20 0.61 -16.81
N PRO A 18 3.38 0.89 -16.22
CA PRO A 18 4.60 0.20 -16.61
C PRO A 18 4.52 -1.30 -16.26
N VAL A 19 5.10 -2.13 -17.12
CA VAL A 19 5.23 -3.57 -16.87
C VAL A 19 6.21 -3.83 -15.72
N THR A 20 7.23 -2.97 -15.60
CA THR A 20 8.31 -3.00 -14.60
C THR A 20 8.75 -1.58 -14.23
N LEU A 21 9.19 -1.37 -12.99
CA LEU A 21 9.77 -0.10 -12.52
C LEU A 21 11.29 -0.03 -12.72
N ARG A 22 11.89 -1.00 -13.41
CA ARG A 22 13.34 -1.08 -13.63
C ARG A 22 13.79 -0.44 -14.94
N ASP A 23 12.85 -0.05 -15.79
CA ASP A 23 13.16 0.53 -17.10
C ASP A 23 13.59 1.99 -16.93
N GLU A 24 14.68 2.38 -17.58
CA GLU A 24 15.22 3.75 -17.50
C GLU A 24 14.21 4.81 -17.96
N GLN A 25 13.37 4.49 -18.96
CA GLN A 25 12.31 5.38 -19.40
C GLN A 25 11.28 5.64 -18.28
N VAL A 26 10.88 4.59 -17.55
CA VAL A 26 9.93 4.71 -16.44
C VAL A 26 10.54 5.50 -15.29
N GLN A 27 11.84 5.31 -15.04
CA GLN A 27 12.56 6.10 -14.06
C GLN A 27 12.58 7.60 -14.45
N ALA A 28 12.94 7.92 -15.69
CA ALA A 28 12.94 9.30 -16.17
C ALA A 28 11.55 9.95 -16.12
N GLU A 29 10.49 9.20 -16.46
CA GLU A 29 9.10 9.67 -16.35
C GLU A 29 8.72 10.01 -14.90
N LEU A 30 9.09 9.16 -13.94
CA LEU A 30 8.79 9.37 -12.52
C LEU A 30 9.65 10.49 -11.89
N GLU A 31 10.93 10.61 -12.26
CA GLU A 31 11.81 11.69 -11.83
C GLU A 31 11.29 13.06 -12.31
N ALA A 32 10.77 13.13 -13.54
CA ALA A 32 10.22 14.36 -14.11
C ALA A 32 8.96 14.86 -13.38
N LEU A 33 8.24 13.99 -12.65
CA LEU A 33 7.09 14.40 -11.84
C LEU A 33 7.49 15.18 -10.57
N GLN A 34 8.76 15.08 -10.14
CA GLN A 34 9.29 15.72 -8.93
C GLN A 34 8.37 15.53 -7.70
N PRO A 35 8.01 14.28 -7.33
CA PRO A 35 7.07 14.06 -6.23
C PRO A 35 7.70 14.43 -4.88
N ASP A 36 6.97 15.18 -4.05
CA ASP A 36 7.35 15.38 -2.65
C ASP A 36 7.18 14.09 -1.83
N VAL A 37 6.17 13.29 -2.16
CA VAL A 37 5.82 12.01 -1.52
C VAL A 37 5.24 11.04 -2.56
N VAL A 38 5.45 9.74 -2.36
CA VAL A 38 4.79 8.69 -3.13
C VAL A 38 3.93 7.83 -2.20
N VAL A 39 2.64 7.72 -2.50
CA VAL A 39 1.69 6.92 -1.72
C VAL A 39 1.43 5.60 -2.42
N VAL A 40 1.69 4.50 -1.72
CA VAL A 40 1.55 3.13 -2.23
C VAL A 40 0.43 2.43 -1.47
N ILE A 41 -0.50 1.83 -2.22
CA ILE A 41 -1.65 1.11 -1.66
C ILE A 41 -1.87 -0.12 -2.53
N ALA A 42 -1.64 -1.32 -1.99
CA ALA A 42 -1.85 -2.61 -2.67
C ALA A 42 -1.23 -2.68 -4.08
N TYR A 43 -0.03 -2.12 -4.27
CA TYR A 43 0.65 -2.12 -5.57
C TYR A 43 1.50 -3.38 -5.77
N GLY A 44 1.30 -4.06 -6.91
CA GLY A 44 1.87 -5.39 -7.15
C GLY A 44 3.31 -5.43 -7.63
N LYS A 45 4.03 -4.31 -7.70
CA LYS A 45 5.45 -4.28 -8.10
C LYS A 45 6.33 -3.91 -6.92
N ILE A 46 7.51 -4.52 -6.87
CA ILE A 46 8.56 -4.14 -5.93
C ILE A 46 9.08 -2.76 -6.36
N LEU A 47 9.05 -1.79 -5.43
CA LEU A 47 9.65 -0.49 -5.65
C LEU A 47 11.17 -0.63 -5.62
N PRO A 48 11.89 -0.20 -6.66
CA PRO A 48 13.33 -0.21 -6.66
C PRO A 48 13.88 0.82 -5.66
N PRO A 49 15.09 0.61 -5.12
CA PRO A 49 15.63 1.49 -4.09
C PRO A 49 15.80 2.96 -4.51
N TRP A 50 15.97 3.24 -5.80
CA TRP A 50 16.01 4.63 -6.32
C TRP A 50 14.67 5.34 -6.12
N LEU A 51 13.54 4.65 -6.31
CA LEU A 51 12.21 5.23 -6.20
C LEU A 51 11.83 5.45 -4.74
N ILE A 52 12.21 4.52 -3.85
CA ILE A 52 12.02 4.66 -2.39
C ILE A 52 12.66 5.95 -1.88
N ARG A 53 13.80 6.34 -2.47
CA ARG A 53 14.61 7.50 -2.08
C ARG A 53 14.41 8.75 -2.95
N LEU A 54 13.59 8.66 -3.99
CA LEU A 54 13.34 9.77 -4.91
C LEU A 54 12.58 10.93 -4.24
N PRO A 55 11.40 10.72 -3.65
CA PRO A 55 10.62 11.80 -3.05
C PRO A 55 11.26 12.33 -1.75
N GLN A 56 11.16 13.63 -1.51
CA GLN A 56 11.71 14.29 -0.31
C GLN A 56 11.22 13.67 1.00
N TYR A 57 9.94 13.30 1.06
CA TYR A 57 9.31 12.70 2.24
C TYR A 57 9.21 11.16 2.15
N GLY A 58 9.86 10.55 1.15
CA GLY A 58 9.89 9.10 0.96
C GLY A 58 8.62 8.51 0.35
N CYS A 59 8.64 7.19 0.21
CA CYS A 59 7.45 6.41 -0.13
C CYS A 59 6.74 5.99 1.16
N ILE A 60 5.41 6.14 1.20
CA ILE A 60 4.57 5.63 2.28
C ILE A 60 3.66 4.52 1.76
N ASN A 61 3.43 3.50 2.57
CA ASN A 61 2.52 2.39 2.28
C ASN A 61 1.34 2.39 3.25
N VAL A 62 0.16 2.06 2.74
CA VAL A 62 -1.04 1.78 3.54
C VAL A 62 -1.22 0.27 3.63
N HIS A 63 -0.91 -0.30 4.79
CA HIS A 63 -0.89 -1.74 5.02
C HIS A 63 -2.09 -2.20 5.85
N ALA A 64 -2.77 -3.27 5.43
CA ALA A 64 -4.04 -3.73 6.03
C ALA A 64 -3.85 -4.66 7.26
N SER A 65 -2.92 -4.32 8.16
CA SER A 65 -2.82 -4.91 9.50
C SER A 65 -2.28 -3.88 10.50
N ILE A 66 -2.28 -4.26 11.79
CA ILE A 66 -1.49 -3.61 12.84
C ILE A 66 -0.05 -4.16 12.76
N LEU A 67 0.88 -3.44 12.13
CA LEU A 67 2.28 -3.83 12.07
C LEU A 67 2.92 -3.87 13.49
N PRO A 68 3.91 -4.73 13.74
CA PRO A 68 4.64 -5.59 12.79
C PRO A 68 3.92 -6.91 12.45
N LYS A 69 2.68 -7.13 12.93
CA LYS A 69 1.94 -8.35 12.65
C LYS A 69 1.51 -8.40 11.18
N TYR A 70 1.61 -9.57 10.57
CA TYR A 70 1.15 -9.83 9.20
C TYR A 70 1.75 -8.92 8.12
N ARG A 71 3.06 -8.70 8.15
CA ARG A 71 3.81 -8.27 6.97
C ARG A 71 3.52 -9.17 5.77
N GLY A 72 3.51 -8.60 4.57
CA GLY A 72 3.31 -9.32 3.32
C GLY A 72 1.88 -9.30 2.79
N ALA A 73 1.55 -10.28 1.95
CA ALA A 73 0.52 -10.12 0.93
C ALA A 73 -0.94 -10.36 1.38
N ALA A 74 -1.19 -10.99 2.52
CA ALA A 74 -2.55 -11.44 2.91
C ALA A 74 -2.94 -11.14 4.37
N PRO A 75 -2.72 -9.90 4.88
CA PRO A 75 -2.89 -9.60 6.30
C PRO A 75 -4.32 -9.85 6.82
N ILE A 76 -5.35 -9.44 6.08
CA ILE A 76 -6.76 -9.66 6.43
C ILE A 76 -7.09 -11.15 6.59
N HIS A 77 -6.56 -11.99 5.69
CA HIS A 77 -6.81 -13.43 5.72
C HIS A 77 -6.19 -14.07 6.94
N TYR A 78 -4.94 -13.72 7.27
CA TYR A 78 -4.25 -14.27 8.44
C TYR A 78 -4.85 -13.78 9.76
N ALA A 79 -5.30 -12.53 9.83
CA ALA A 79 -5.98 -12.01 11.02
C ALA A 79 -7.23 -12.84 11.35
N ILE A 80 -8.07 -13.11 10.35
CA ILE A 80 -9.27 -13.96 10.53
C ILE A 80 -8.89 -15.42 10.80
N LEU A 81 -7.96 -15.99 10.03
CA LEU A 81 -7.55 -17.39 10.15
C LEU A 81 -7.01 -17.73 11.54
N ASN A 82 -6.28 -16.79 12.15
CA ASN A 82 -5.70 -16.98 13.48
C ASN A 82 -6.67 -16.64 14.61
N GLY A 83 -7.91 -16.25 14.30
CA GLY A 83 -8.92 -15.91 15.29
C GLY A 83 -8.61 -14.62 16.06
N ASP A 84 -7.95 -13.66 15.43
CA ASP A 84 -7.70 -12.36 16.06
C ASP A 84 -9.01 -11.63 16.32
N THR A 85 -9.07 -10.89 17.43
CA THR A 85 -10.22 -10.03 17.77
C THR A 85 -10.02 -8.59 17.32
N LYS A 86 -8.81 -8.23 16.87
CA LYS A 86 -8.43 -6.90 16.40
C LYS A 86 -7.52 -6.98 15.19
N THR A 87 -7.70 -6.03 14.28
CA THR A 87 -6.79 -5.71 13.18
C THR A 87 -6.79 -4.20 12.98
N GLY A 88 -6.27 -3.70 11.87
CA GLY A 88 -6.25 -2.28 11.59
C GLY A 88 -5.53 -1.97 10.29
N VAL A 89 -5.34 -0.69 10.07
CA VAL A 89 -4.54 -0.16 8.96
C VAL A 89 -3.33 0.54 9.56
N THR A 90 -2.15 0.23 9.04
CA THR A 90 -0.92 0.94 9.37
C THR A 90 -0.49 1.80 8.19
N ILE A 91 -0.20 3.07 8.45
CA ILE A 91 0.57 3.92 7.52
C ILE A 91 2.02 3.81 7.94
N MET A 92 2.90 3.44 7.00
CA MET A 92 4.33 3.26 7.27
C MET A 92 5.18 3.89 6.17
N HIS A 93 6.41 4.29 6.51
CA HIS A 93 7.44 4.52 5.52
C HIS A 93 7.84 3.18 4.87
N MET A 94 8.20 3.22 3.59
CA MET A 94 8.78 2.07 2.90
C MET A 94 10.31 2.11 3.03
N ASP A 95 10.91 0.94 3.20
CA ASP A 95 12.34 0.70 3.16
C ASP A 95 12.66 -0.43 2.17
N ASP A 96 13.92 -0.90 2.15
CA ASP A 96 14.35 -1.98 1.25
C ASP A 96 13.79 -3.37 1.65
N GLY A 97 13.09 -3.47 2.79
CA GLY A 97 12.49 -4.73 3.26
C GLY A 97 11.00 -4.85 2.94
N LEU A 98 10.40 -5.97 3.36
CA LEU A 98 8.99 -6.26 3.14
C LEU A 98 8.16 -5.82 4.35
N ASP A 99 7.48 -4.68 4.22
CA ASP A 99 6.64 -4.08 5.27
C ASP A 99 7.41 -3.86 6.59
N THR A 100 8.69 -3.50 6.50
CA THR A 100 9.60 -3.34 7.65
C THR A 100 9.84 -1.91 8.09
N GLY A 101 9.48 -0.92 7.27
CA GLY A 101 9.76 0.48 7.54
C GLY A 101 8.98 1.06 8.73
N ASP A 102 9.42 2.25 9.14
CA ASP A 102 8.93 2.91 10.34
C ASP A 102 7.43 3.25 10.25
N ILE A 103 6.72 2.95 11.33
CA ILE A 103 5.28 3.20 11.45
C ILE A 103 5.04 4.70 11.68
N ILE A 104 4.17 5.29 10.86
CA ILE A 104 3.73 6.68 10.98
C ILE A 104 2.48 6.75 11.86
N ASP A 105 1.48 5.92 11.57
CA ASP A 105 0.20 5.88 12.31
C ASP A 105 -0.49 4.52 12.19
N ILE A 106 -1.34 4.21 13.16
CA ILE A 106 -2.15 2.98 13.20
C ILE A 106 -3.59 3.33 13.58
N VAL A 107 -4.52 2.87 12.75
CA VAL A 107 -5.95 2.86 13.09
C VAL A 107 -6.38 1.42 13.34
N GLU A 108 -6.78 1.12 14.58
CA GLU A 108 -7.28 -0.20 14.96
C GLU A 108 -8.78 -0.34 14.70
N THR A 109 -9.20 -1.59 14.51
CA THR A 109 -10.60 -1.98 14.55
C THR A 109 -10.76 -3.40 15.09
N ASP A 110 -11.88 -3.65 15.76
CA ASP A 110 -12.27 -5.00 16.14
C ASP A 110 -12.61 -5.84 14.90
N ILE A 111 -12.36 -7.14 14.96
CA ILE A 111 -12.88 -8.15 14.02
C ILE A 111 -14.15 -8.72 14.63
N LEU A 112 -15.27 -8.61 13.90
CA LEU A 112 -16.57 -9.01 14.44
C LEU A 112 -16.75 -10.54 14.43
N PRO A 113 -17.51 -11.11 15.38
CA PRO A 113 -17.81 -12.55 15.37
C PRO A 113 -18.45 -13.00 14.05
N GLY A 114 -17.84 -13.99 13.38
CA GLY A 114 -18.32 -14.50 12.10
C GLY A 114 -18.06 -13.60 10.90
N GLU A 115 -17.28 -12.52 11.06
CA GLU A 115 -16.90 -11.64 9.96
C GLU A 115 -16.03 -12.37 8.93
N THR A 116 -16.41 -12.25 7.67
CA THR A 116 -15.67 -12.82 6.54
C THR A 116 -14.54 -11.89 6.10
N THR A 117 -13.56 -12.42 5.38
CA THR A 117 -12.47 -11.60 4.81
C THR A 117 -12.97 -10.48 3.91
N GLY A 118 -14.03 -10.73 3.14
CA GLY A 118 -14.66 -9.70 2.29
C GLY A 118 -15.34 -8.59 3.10
N GLN A 119 -16.08 -8.94 4.16
CA GLN A 119 -16.72 -7.94 5.02
C GLN A 119 -15.68 -7.06 5.75
N LEU A 120 -14.64 -7.69 6.28
CA LEU A 120 -13.55 -6.98 6.93
C LEU A 120 -12.80 -6.08 5.93
N PHE A 121 -12.56 -6.55 4.71
CA PHE A 121 -11.93 -5.76 3.64
C PHE A 121 -12.73 -4.50 3.31
N GLU A 122 -14.03 -4.64 3.02
CA GLU A 122 -14.90 -3.49 2.70
C GLU A 122 -14.93 -2.46 3.83
N ARG A 123 -14.98 -2.94 5.07
CA ARG A 123 -15.01 -2.07 6.25
C ARG A 123 -13.68 -1.36 6.53
N MET A 124 -12.55 -1.96 6.16
CA MET A 124 -11.23 -1.35 6.30
C MET A 124 -10.89 -0.39 5.14
N ALA A 125 -11.66 -0.40 4.05
CA ALA A 125 -11.41 0.41 2.86
C ALA A 125 -12.00 1.83 2.92
N VAL A 126 -12.57 2.24 4.05
CA VAL A 126 -13.27 3.52 4.28
C VAL A 126 -12.59 4.43 5.29
#